data_AF-A0A2V9UNT9-F1
#
_entry.id   AF-A0A2V9UNT9-F1
#
_cell.length_a   1.000
_cell.length_b   1.000
_cell.length_c   1.000
_cell.angle_alpha   90.00
_cell.angle_beta   90.00
_cell.angle_gamma   90.00
#
_symmetry.space_group_name_H-M   'P 1'
#
loop_
_entity.id
_entity.type
_entity.pdbx_description
1 polymer ?
#
loop_
_entity_poly.entity_id
_entity_poly.type
_entity_poly.pdbx_seq_one_letter_code
_entity_poly.pdbx_strand_id
1 'polypeptide(L)'
;MRGITVMILVLGLIVLAAPTANSQRNFGPDDDDDYLVIVFKDGRQQRLDMSDIARMEFKSSGFTAGKGKFLGRWRVGSGTGETFFITLTPDGQATRNNGNGRGTWSVTNREARISWEDGWHDVIRRVGNGYEKAAFSPGRSFGDRPSNVTEAVNTEARAY
;
A
#
# COMPACT_ATOMS: atom_id res chain seq x y z
N MET A 1 47.59 -48.83 -62.30
CA MET A 1 46.84 -47.86 -61.46
C MET A 1 46.85 -48.38 -60.03
N ARG A 2 47.55 -47.65 -59.15
CA ARG A 2 47.60 -47.82 -57.68
C ARG A 2 46.20 -47.46 -57.12
N GLY A 3 45.62 -47.93 -56.02
CA GLY A 3 46.08 -48.54 -54.77
C GLY A 3 45.20 -47.93 -53.65
N ILE A 4 44.41 -48.77 -52.97
CA ILE A 4 43.73 -48.71 -51.65
C ILE A 4 43.74 -47.38 -50.87
N THR A 5 42.59 -46.95 -50.30
CA THR A 5 42.41 -46.56 -48.88
C THR A 5 40.92 -46.33 -48.54
N VAL A 6 40.43 -47.11 -47.58
CA VAL A 6 39.19 -46.88 -46.81
C VAL A 6 39.48 -45.81 -45.76
N MET A 7 38.62 -44.80 -45.61
CA MET A 7 38.68 -43.87 -44.48
C MET A 7 37.28 -43.65 -43.90
N ILE A 8 37.07 -44.23 -42.72
CA ILE A 8 35.95 -43.97 -41.81
C ILE A 8 36.18 -42.59 -41.18
N LEU A 9 35.14 -41.77 -41.10
CA LEU A 9 35.12 -40.63 -40.18
C LEU A 9 33.73 -40.48 -39.56
N VAL A 10 33.71 -40.70 -38.25
CA VAL A 10 32.60 -40.54 -37.30
C VAL A 10 32.52 -39.07 -36.88
N LEU A 11 31.34 -38.46 -36.83
CA LEU A 11 30.97 -37.27 -36.02
C LEU A 11 29.52 -36.89 -36.38
N GLY A 12 28.55 -36.65 -35.50
CA GLY A 12 28.43 -36.62 -34.05
C GLY A 12 26.99 -36.15 -33.79
N LEU A 13 26.24 -36.88 -32.98
CA LEU A 13 24.82 -36.61 -32.69
C LEU A 13 24.72 -35.37 -31.78
N ILE A 14 24.24 -34.23 -32.29
CA ILE A 14 23.97 -33.04 -31.46
C ILE A 14 22.57 -33.21 -30.84
N VAL A 15 22.53 -33.64 -29.58
CA VAL A 15 21.33 -33.54 -28.74
C VAL A 15 21.29 -32.12 -28.17
N LEU A 16 20.38 -31.30 -28.69
CA LEU A 16 20.11 -29.97 -28.17
C LEU A 16 19.21 -30.09 -26.93
N ALA A 17 19.81 -30.37 -25.76
CA ALA A 17 19.14 -30.19 -24.49
C ALA A 17 19.14 -28.69 -24.17
N ALA A 18 18.03 -28.00 -24.37
CA ALA A 18 17.85 -26.64 -23.88
C ALA A 18 17.82 -26.68 -22.34
N PRO A 19 18.77 -26.04 -21.62
CA PRO A 19 18.59 -25.84 -20.20
C PRO A 19 17.40 -24.89 -20.02
N THR A 20 16.33 -25.35 -19.36
CA THR A 20 15.38 -24.44 -18.74
C THR A 20 16.14 -23.68 -17.68
N ALA A 21 16.65 -22.51 -18.05
CA ALA A 21 17.25 -21.58 -17.11
C ALA A 21 16.13 -21.12 -16.16
N ASN A 22 16.08 -21.75 -14.98
CA ASN A 22 15.37 -21.22 -13.84
C ASN A 22 16.13 -19.95 -13.40
N SER A 23 15.80 -18.82 -14.00
CA SER A 23 16.37 -17.52 -13.64
C SER A 23 15.78 -17.02 -12.33
N GLN A 24 16.08 -17.72 -11.24
CA GLN A 24 15.94 -17.15 -9.91
C GLN A 24 17.16 -16.27 -9.69
N ARG A 25 17.10 -15.02 -10.19
CA ARG A 25 18.14 -14.03 -9.93
C ARG A 25 18.17 -13.78 -8.41
N ASN A 26 19.28 -14.17 -7.78
CA ASN A 26 19.58 -13.77 -6.42
C ASN A 26 19.85 -12.27 -6.42
N PHE A 27 19.02 -11.50 -5.70
CA PHE A 27 19.17 -10.06 -5.55
C PHE A 27 20.15 -9.78 -4.41
N GLY A 28 21.35 -9.31 -4.76
CA GLY A 28 22.32 -8.75 -3.81
C GLY A 28 22.00 -7.27 -3.50
N PRO A 29 22.57 -6.71 -2.43
CA PRO A 29 22.22 -5.40 -1.93
C PRO A 29 23.22 -4.36 -2.43
N ASP A 30 22.92 -3.66 -3.52
CA ASP A 30 23.61 -2.42 -3.91
C ASP A 30 22.58 -1.49 -4.57
N ASP A 31 22.28 -0.38 -3.88
CA ASP A 31 21.71 0.94 -4.29
C ASP A 31 20.64 1.09 -5.41
N ASP A 32 20.08 0.02 -5.97
CA ASP A 32 18.99 0.01 -6.98
C ASP A 32 17.62 -0.29 -6.34
N ASP A 33 17.27 0.42 -5.26
CA ASP A 33 16.09 0.12 -4.43
C ASP A 33 14.78 0.80 -4.89
N ASP A 34 14.77 1.54 -6.02
CA ASP A 34 13.55 2.21 -6.51
C ASP A 34 12.71 1.33 -7.44
N TYR A 35 12.05 0.33 -6.85
CA TYR A 35 11.20 -0.61 -7.56
C TYR A 35 9.85 -0.81 -6.86
N LEU A 36 8.80 -1.05 -7.65
CA LEU A 36 7.49 -1.47 -7.17
C LEU A 36 7.40 -3.01 -7.22
N VAL A 37 6.97 -3.64 -6.12
CA VAL A 37 6.63 -5.08 -6.12
C VAL A 37 5.12 -5.28 -6.10
N ILE A 38 4.61 -6.02 -7.07
CA ILE A 38 3.23 -6.50 -7.12
C ILE A 38 3.22 -7.96 -6.71
N VAL A 39 2.58 -8.28 -5.60
CA VAL A 39 2.35 -9.67 -5.16
C VAL A 39 0.95 -10.10 -5.60
N PHE A 40 0.89 -11.16 -6.40
CA PHE A 40 -0.34 -11.73 -6.92
C PHE A 40 -0.92 -12.76 -5.95
N LYS A 41 -2.22 -13.02 -6.04
CA LYS A 41 -2.94 -14.00 -5.19
C LYS A 41 -2.44 -15.44 -5.35
N ASP A 42 -1.83 -15.74 -6.49
CA ASP A 42 -1.17 -17.01 -6.79
C ASP A 42 0.23 -17.12 -6.14
N GLY A 43 0.67 -16.10 -5.39
CA GLY A 43 1.98 -16.03 -4.73
C GLY A 43 3.10 -15.55 -5.64
N ARG A 44 2.85 -15.34 -6.93
CA ARG A 44 3.82 -14.75 -7.85
C ARG A 44 4.11 -13.32 -7.43
N GLN A 45 5.36 -12.90 -7.61
CA GLN A 45 5.77 -11.52 -7.38
C GLN A 45 6.32 -10.95 -8.68
N GLN A 46 5.98 -9.70 -8.98
CA GLN A 46 6.54 -8.96 -10.10
C GLN A 46 7.16 -7.68 -9.58
N ARG A 47 8.47 -7.55 -9.81
CA ARG A 47 9.23 -6.32 -9.58
C ARG A 47 9.19 -5.47 -10.84
N LEU A 48 8.89 -4.19 -10.70
CA LEU A 48 8.87 -3.18 -11.75
C LEU A 48 9.83 -2.07 -11.36
N ASP A 49 10.79 -1.75 -12.22
CA ASP A 49 11.66 -0.60 -12.01
C ASP A 49 10.86 0.70 -12.21
N MET A 50 11.04 1.65 -11.30
CA MET A 50 10.26 2.89 -11.30
C MET A 50 10.50 3.75 -12.55
N SER A 51 11.68 3.63 -13.18
CA SER A 51 12.00 4.27 -14.45
C SER A 51 11.11 3.83 -15.62
N ASP A 52 10.56 2.61 -15.54
CA ASP A 52 9.81 1.98 -16.62
C ASP A 52 8.30 2.25 -16.51
N ILE A 53 7.86 2.90 -15.42
CA ILE A 53 6.44 3.14 -15.13
C ILE A 53 6.05 4.56 -15.56
N ALA A 54 5.37 4.67 -16.71
CA ALA A 54 4.80 5.94 -17.16
C ALA A 54 3.50 6.33 -16.44
N ARG A 55 2.62 5.35 -16.14
CA ARG A 55 1.33 5.56 -15.48
C ARG A 55 0.81 4.27 -14.86
N MET A 56 0.11 4.38 -13.73
CA MET A 56 -0.69 3.30 -13.14
C MET A 56 -2.16 3.68 -13.16
N GLU A 57 -3.01 2.76 -13.64
CA GLU A 57 -4.46 2.93 -13.68
C GLU A 57 -5.14 1.79 -12.92
N PHE A 58 -6.16 2.14 -12.15
CA PHE A 58 -6.94 1.19 -11.37
C PHE A 58 -8.40 1.31 -11.75
N LYS A 59 -8.99 0.19 -12.19
CA LYS A 59 -10.41 0.12 -12.57
C LYS A 59 -11.34 0.43 -11.39
N SER A 60 -10.88 0.23 -10.16
CA SER A 60 -11.60 0.58 -8.93
C SER A 60 -10.88 1.71 -8.20
N SER A 61 -11.66 2.67 -7.70
CA SER A 61 -11.22 3.73 -6.79
C SER A 61 -10.76 3.22 -5.40
N GLY A 62 -10.78 1.89 -5.19
CA GLY A 62 -10.32 1.23 -3.97
C GLY A 62 -8.80 1.22 -3.81
N PHE A 63 -8.03 1.36 -4.90
CA PHE A 63 -6.59 1.62 -4.78
C PHE A 63 -6.35 3.11 -4.62
N THR A 64 -6.19 3.54 -3.38
CA THR A 64 -5.60 4.84 -3.08
C THR A 64 -4.26 4.56 -2.43
N ALA A 65 -3.17 4.80 -3.15
CA ALA A 65 -1.83 4.77 -2.56
C ALA A 65 -1.84 5.61 -1.27
N GLY A 66 -1.54 4.98 -0.13
CA GLY A 66 -1.58 5.61 1.20
C GLY A 66 -2.82 5.32 2.06
N LYS A 67 -3.95 4.85 1.51
CA LYS A 67 -5.12 4.44 2.34
C LYS A 67 -4.76 3.32 3.30
N GLY A 68 -3.94 2.35 2.87
CA GLY A 68 -3.53 1.20 3.68
C GLY A 68 -2.98 1.58 5.06
N LYS A 69 -2.29 2.71 5.19
CA LYS A 69 -1.72 3.19 6.46
C LYS A 69 -2.78 3.66 7.47
N PHE A 70 -3.96 4.02 6.97
CA PHE A 70 -5.07 4.54 7.76
C PHE A 70 -6.19 3.54 7.95
N LEU A 71 -6.16 2.39 7.26
CA LEU A 71 -7.20 1.36 7.40
C LEU A 71 -7.25 0.79 8.83
N GLY A 72 -8.46 0.36 9.18
CA GLY A 72 -8.74 -0.33 10.44
C GLY A 72 -9.28 0.58 11.52
N ARG A 73 -9.27 0.06 12.74
CA ARG A 73 -9.83 0.71 13.93
C ARG A 73 -8.80 1.55 14.67
N TRP A 74 -9.18 2.77 15.00
CA TRP A 74 -8.39 3.77 15.70
C TRP A 74 -9.04 4.14 17.02
N ARG A 75 -8.27 4.10 18.11
CA ARG A 75 -8.65 4.71 19.39
C ARG A 75 -8.20 6.16 19.40
N VAL A 76 -9.11 7.08 19.70
CA VAL A 76 -8.90 8.53 19.66
C VAL A 76 -9.58 9.21 20.84
N GLY A 77 -9.17 10.44 21.17
CA GLY A 77 -9.80 11.24 22.22
C GLY A 77 -10.94 12.12 21.70
N SER A 78 -11.92 12.41 22.55
CA SER A 78 -13.02 13.36 22.28
C SER A 78 -12.63 14.83 22.45
N GLY A 79 -11.48 15.10 23.11
CA GLY A 79 -11.08 16.43 23.57
C GLY A 79 -11.58 16.78 24.98
N THR A 80 -12.42 15.93 25.60
CA THR A 80 -12.94 16.10 26.97
C THR A 80 -12.32 15.14 27.98
N GLY A 81 -11.31 14.35 27.56
CA GLY A 81 -10.68 13.30 28.37
C GLY A 81 -11.26 11.90 28.14
N GLU A 82 -12.37 11.79 27.43
CA GLU A 82 -12.92 10.50 27.00
C GLU A 82 -12.27 10.00 25.71
N THR A 83 -12.37 8.69 25.46
CA THR A 83 -11.91 8.07 24.21
C THR A 83 -13.06 7.39 23.49
N PHE A 84 -12.96 7.34 22.17
CA PHE A 84 -13.87 6.63 21.29
C PHE A 84 -13.09 5.98 20.15
N PHE A 85 -13.79 5.24 19.31
CA PHE A 85 -13.21 4.52 18.18
C PHE A 85 -13.72 5.05 16.87
N ILE A 86 -12.80 5.16 15.91
CA ILE A 86 -13.07 5.42 14.49
C ILE A 86 -12.62 4.19 13.71
N THR A 87 -13.45 3.66 12.80
CA THR A 87 -13.07 2.58 11.88
C THR A 87 -13.09 3.09 10.46
N LEU A 88 -11.98 2.92 9.74
CA LEU A 88 -11.81 3.31 8.34
C LEU A 88 -11.74 2.08 7.44
N THR A 89 -12.75 1.90 6.59
CA THR A 89 -12.87 0.71 5.72
C THR A 89 -12.35 1.01 4.30
N PRO A 90 -11.88 -0.03 3.55
CA PRO A 90 -11.26 0.15 2.23
C PRO A 90 -12.12 0.85 1.18
N ASP A 91 -13.44 0.69 1.28
CA ASP A 91 -14.45 1.29 0.41
C ASP A 91 -14.66 2.79 0.64
N GLY A 92 -13.96 3.40 1.60
CA GLY A 92 -14.07 4.82 1.90
C GLY A 92 -15.18 5.16 2.90
N GLN A 93 -15.80 4.17 3.54
CA GLN A 93 -16.72 4.40 4.65
C GLN A 93 -15.96 4.57 5.96
N ALA A 94 -16.49 5.43 6.83
CA ALA A 94 -15.98 5.65 8.17
C ALA A 94 -17.11 5.44 9.17
N THR A 95 -16.83 4.75 10.28
CA THR A 95 -17.74 4.66 11.40
C THR A 95 -17.10 5.12 12.69
N ARG A 96 -17.90 5.60 13.63
CA ARG A 96 -17.46 5.88 15.00
C ARG A 96 -18.51 5.45 16.00
N ASN A 97 -18.08 5.14 17.22
CA ASN A 97 -18.97 4.63 18.28
C ASN A 97 -19.44 5.71 19.27
N ASN A 98 -19.28 7.00 18.94
CA ASN A 98 -19.88 8.13 19.64
C ASN A 98 -20.73 9.00 18.68
N GLY A 99 -21.79 9.63 19.20
CA GLY A 99 -22.66 10.50 18.40
C GLY A 99 -23.32 9.81 17.18
N ASN A 100 -23.63 10.58 16.13
CA ASN A 100 -24.00 9.97 14.84
C ASN A 100 -22.75 9.34 14.22
N GLY A 101 -22.79 8.02 14.02
CA GLY A 101 -21.60 7.19 13.85
C GLY A 101 -21.21 6.90 12.40
N ARG A 102 -21.74 7.62 11.40
CA ARG A 102 -21.49 7.36 9.97
C ARG A 102 -20.81 8.54 9.27
N GLY A 103 -19.92 8.21 8.35
CA GLY A 103 -19.19 9.19 7.55
C GLY A 103 -18.46 8.54 6.38
N THR A 104 -17.72 9.36 5.65
CA THR A 104 -16.84 8.93 4.55
C THR A 104 -15.43 9.43 4.78
N TRP A 105 -14.45 8.78 4.17
CA TRP A 105 -13.06 9.21 4.29
C TRP A 105 -12.25 9.01 3.01
N SER A 106 -11.20 9.82 2.90
CA SER A 106 -10.23 9.76 1.81
C SER A 106 -8.85 10.16 2.32
N VAL A 107 -7.80 9.89 1.53
CA VAL A 107 -6.45 10.36 1.84
C VAL A 107 -6.16 11.59 0.99
N THR A 108 -5.74 12.67 1.63
CA THR A 108 -5.27 13.91 0.97
C THR A 108 -4.03 14.40 1.71
N ASN A 109 -2.97 14.77 0.99
CA ASN A 109 -1.72 15.26 1.61
C ASN A 109 -1.13 14.34 2.70
N ARG A 110 -1.23 13.02 2.51
CA ARG A 110 -0.80 11.99 3.48
C ARG A 110 -1.58 12.01 4.82
N GLU A 111 -2.76 12.60 4.82
CA GLU A 111 -3.69 12.63 5.96
C GLU A 111 -4.97 11.87 5.59
N ALA A 112 -5.53 11.08 6.52
CA ALA A 112 -6.89 10.58 6.37
C ALA A 112 -7.87 11.67 6.79
N ARG A 113 -8.66 12.15 5.84
CA ARG A 113 -9.71 13.16 6.03
C ARG A 113 -11.06 12.49 6.08
N ILE A 114 -11.77 12.68 7.19
CA ILE A 114 -13.03 12.05 7.49
C ILE A 114 -14.10 13.13 7.57
N SER A 115 -15.22 12.91 6.88
CA SER A 115 -16.41 13.77 6.97
C SER A 115 -17.56 12.97 7.54
N TRP A 116 -18.11 13.44 8.65
CA TRP A 116 -19.22 12.82 9.36
C TRP A 116 -20.56 13.40 8.91
N GLU A 117 -21.61 12.60 8.98
CA GLU A 117 -22.98 13.03 8.58
C GLU A 117 -23.55 14.17 9.44
N ASP A 118 -23.04 14.35 10.66
CA ASP A 118 -23.44 15.45 11.55
C ASP A 118 -22.66 16.76 11.30
N GLY A 119 -21.89 16.80 10.20
CA GLY A 119 -21.13 17.97 9.78
C GLY A 119 -19.77 18.13 10.47
N TRP A 120 -19.42 17.26 11.43
CA TRP A 120 -18.06 17.24 11.96
C TRP A 120 -17.07 16.70 10.92
N HIS A 121 -15.83 17.15 11.02
CA HIS A 121 -14.72 16.56 10.30
C HIS A 121 -13.62 16.10 11.25
N ASP A 122 -12.94 15.02 10.91
CA ASP A 122 -11.74 14.56 11.61
C ASP A 122 -10.59 14.35 10.61
N VAL A 123 -9.36 14.57 11.07
CA VAL A 123 -8.13 14.25 10.36
C VAL A 123 -7.30 13.31 11.21
N ILE A 124 -6.93 12.15 10.67
CA ILE A 124 -5.89 11.31 11.26
C ILE A 124 -4.60 11.49 10.45
N ARG A 125 -3.51 11.87 11.12
CA ARG A 125 -2.24 12.18 10.46
C ARG A 125 -1.04 11.75 11.30
N ARG A 126 0.09 11.49 10.63
CA ARG A 126 1.34 11.12 11.30
C ARG A 126 2.03 12.37 11.83
N VAL A 127 2.45 12.34 13.10
CA VAL A 127 3.25 13.38 13.75
C VAL A 127 4.39 12.72 14.51
N GLY A 128 5.63 13.02 14.13
CA GLY A 128 6.80 12.33 14.66
C GLY A 128 6.70 10.81 14.40
N ASN A 129 6.76 10.02 15.47
CA ASN A 129 6.64 8.56 15.41
C ASN A 129 5.21 8.04 15.67
N GLY A 130 4.25 8.91 15.97
CA GLY A 130 2.87 8.56 16.28
C GLY A 130 1.87 9.11 15.28
N TYR A 131 0.60 8.99 15.65
CA TYR A 131 -0.50 9.62 14.93
C TYR A 131 -1.32 10.47 15.89
N GLU A 132 -1.96 11.50 15.33
CA GLU A 132 -2.92 12.33 16.04
C GLU A 132 -4.23 12.41 15.26
N LYS A 133 -5.29 12.74 15.98
CA LYS A 133 -6.59 13.13 15.45
C LYS A 133 -6.81 14.61 15.68
N ALA A 134 -7.05 15.38 14.62
CA ALA A 134 -7.56 16.75 14.71
C ALA A 134 -9.07 16.76 14.37
N ALA A 135 -9.90 17.36 15.23
CA ALA A 135 -11.34 17.48 15.03
C ALA A 135 -11.72 18.90 14.62
N PHE A 136 -12.71 19.05 13.75
CA PHE A 136 -13.22 20.33 13.26
C PHE A 136 -14.74 20.34 13.43
N SER A 137 -15.24 21.34 14.15
CA SER A 137 -16.67 21.52 14.38
C SER A 137 -17.44 21.80 13.08
N PRO A 138 -18.76 21.55 13.05
CA PRO A 138 -19.59 21.80 11.87
C PRO A 138 -19.41 23.20 11.31
N GLY A 139 -19.29 23.28 9.99
CA GLY A 139 -19.03 24.52 9.26
C GLY A 139 -17.56 24.93 9.17
N ARG A 140 -16.64 24.20 9.84
CA ARG A 140 -15.19 24.39 9.66
C ARG A 140 -14.64 23.47 8.58
N SER A 141 -13.72 24.00 7.80
CA SER A 141 -12.94 23.26 6.81
C SER A 141 -11.72 22.58 7.42
N PHE A 142 -11.12 21.64 6.69
CA PHE A 142 -9.87 20.98 7.08
C PHE A 142 -8.65 21.92 7.18
N GLY A 143 -8.73 23.15 6.65
CA GLY A 143 -7.66 24.14 6.73
C GLY A 143 -7.77 25.07 7.94
N ASP A 144 -8.91 25.05 8.64
CA ASP A 144 -9.14 25.91 9.80
C ASP A 144 -8.38 25.44 11.03
N ARG A 145 -8.38 26.25 12.09
CA ARG A 145 -7.90 25.79 13.40
C ARG A 145 -8.80 24.64 13.91
N PRO A 146 -8.22 23.49 14.32
CA PRO A 146 -8.98 22.39 14.92
C PRO A 146 -9.66 22.81 16.22
N SER A 147 -10.83 22.24 16.48
CA SER A 147 -11.56 22.35 17.74
C SER A 147 -10.87 21.57 18.86
N ASN A 148 -10.26 20.42 18.54
CA ASN A 148 -9.36 19.68 19.44
C ASN A 148 -8.35 18.87 18.64
N VAL A 149 -7.23 18.55 19.28
CA VAL A 149 -6.22 17.61 18.77
C VAL A 149 -5.92 16.60 19.88
N THR A 150 -5.92 15.32 19.55
CA THR A 150 -5.67 14.22 20.49
C THR A 150 -4.76 13.17 19.86
N GLU A 151 -4.16 12.30 20.68
CA GLU A 151 -3.49 11.12 20.14
C GLU A 151 -4.46 10.22 19.35
N ALA A 152 -3.93 9.53 18.35
CA ALA A 152 -4.62 8.50 17.60
C ALA A 152 -3.77 7.22 17.57
N VAL A 153 -4.36 6.10 18.02
CA VAL A 153 -3.67 4.81 18.07
C VAL A 153 -4.45 3.80 17.23
N ASN A 154 -3.83 3.26 16.19
CA ASN A 154 -4.42 2.17 15.43
C ASN A 154 -4.36 0.88 16.26
N THR A 155 -5.52 0.34 16.61
CA THR A 155 -5.63 -0.87 17.45
C THR A 155 -5.61 -2.16 16.64
N GLU A 156 -5.61 -2.06 15.31
CA GLU A 156 -5.62 -3.20 14.38
C GLU A 156 -4.38 -3.23 13.46
N ALA A 157 -3.51 -2.22 13.55
CA ALA A 157 -2.27 -2.20 12.80
C ALA A 157 -1.40 -3.39 13.24
N ARG A 158 -1.21 -4.36 12.34
CA ARG A 158 -0.17 -5.38 12.53
C ARG A 158 1.19 -4.68 12.39
N ALA A 159 2.05 -4.86 13.39
CA ALA A 159 3.47 -4.61 13.24
C ALA A 159 3.96 -5.55 12.13
N TYR A 160 4.45 -4.97 11.03
CA TYR A 160 5.17 -5.69 10.00
C TYR A 160 6.64 -5.77 10.37
#